data_AF-A0AAN7U868-F1
#
_entry.id   AF-A0AAN7U868-F1
#
_cell.length_a   1.000
_cell.length_b   1.000
_cell.length_c   1.000
_cell.angle_alpha   90.00
_cell.angle_beta   90.00
_cell.angle_gamma   90.00
#
_symmetry.space_group_name_H-M   'P 1'
#
loop_
_entity.id
_entity.type
_entity.pdbx_description
1 polymer ?
#
loop_
_entity_poly.entity_id
_entity_poly.type
_entity_poly.pdbx_seq_one_letter_code
_entity_poly.pdbx_strand_id
1 'polypeptide(L)'
;MSQLFLRYKPILISALLVSPVAIGGIYGSRQYEEFKREKEEKSNMISKDLESNKIDIFNYVNEFKALTRDQQLSRLNKINKVYENQKLNEQEKQEELIELDLVVIGGGATGTGVALDAQSRGMKVALFEKYDFSSGTSSKSTKLIHGGIRYLESAIMNLDYSELALVKEALRERSNLLNNAPHLSRPLPIVIPAYSYIDIPKFWIGCKLYDLFYPFHDIPQSHLQSKEQTYKEFPFLRPGLLSSVVYFDGQHNDARMNVAIALTAAQQGALTLNYTEVIDFIKDDNSSTTTTTNNKENSKIKGVIVRDRLTGKKYSVPCKAVVNATGPYSDSIRKLDNPNTSPIVSASSGVHIMLPGNLIPSDKGFLNPKTKDGRVLFILPFEGKTLVGTTDDPSPIIENPQPLEKDVEFILESIKEYSNPNVNLDKSQVLACWSGIRPLVKQTGVDKTSQINRSHSIRESSSGLVTIVGGKWTTYRSMAQDTVDVVASNNEIFTPRGCITSTLPLIGGEKYFNSLNQYLVKNFNLPEDIAEHLAHSYGDQAPFVAKLANENGSNKRLVEGYPYIEAEVVYGIKKEYACTAEDIIGRRTRLSFLDHDKAEVALPKIIDIMAPLLKWDKNRKDEEFKKSKDYLKTMTSK
;
A
#
# COMPACT_ATOMS: atom_id res chain seq x y z
N MET A 1 -15.83 -1.67 -44.57
CA MET A 1 -14.43 -1.21 -44.56
C MET A 1 -14.21 0.20 -45.12
N SER A 2 -15.03 0.70 -46.06
CA SER A 2 -14.84 2.05 -46.63
C SER A 2 -15.30 3.22 -45.74
N GLN A 3 -16.27 3.01 -44.83
CA GLN A 3 -16.80 4.10 -43.97
C GLN A 3 -15.97 4.36 -42.69
N LEU A 4 -15.21 3.39 -42.18
CA LEU A 4 -14.29 3.63 -41.05
C LEU A 4 -13.09 4.48 -41.49
N PHE A 5 -12.51 4.20 -42.66
CA PHE A 5 -11.35 4.93 -43.19
C PHE A 5 -11.62 6.41 -43.49
N LEU A 6 -12.86 6.77 -43.84
CA LEU A 6 -13.27 8.16 -44.08
C LEU A 6 -13.45 8.96 -42.79
N ARG A 7 -13.76 8.32 -41.66
CA ARG A 7 -14.03 8.98 -40.37
C ARG A 7 -12.76 9.32 -39.58
N TYR A 8 -11.65 8.60 -39.81
CA TYR A 8 -10.36 8.80 -39.12
C TYR A 8 -9.27 9.45 -39.98
N LYS A 9 -9.60 9.81 -41.23
CA LYS A 9 -8.70 10.49 -42.16
C LYS A 9 -8.04 11.77 -41.60
N PRO A 10 -8.73 12.63 -40.83
CA PRO A 10 -8.11 13.85 -40.28
C PRO A 10 -7.07 13.56 -39.19
N ILE A 11 -7.25 12.48 -38.42
CA ILE A 11 -6.38 12.09 -37.29
C ILE A 11 -5.15 11.32 -37.80
N LEU A 12 -5.30 10.53 -38.86
CA LEU A 12 -4.18 9.87 -39.53
C LEU A 12 -3.31 10.85 -40.35
N ILE A 13 -3.93 11.87 -40.97
CA ILE A 13 -3.18 12.86 -41.78
C ILE A 13 -2.39 13.84 -40.90
N SER A 14 -2.88 14.18 -39.69
CA SER A 14 -2.09 14.98 -38.74
C SER A 14 -0.92 14.20 -38.11
N ALA A 15 -1.04 12.87 -37.98
CA ALA A 15 0.04 12.00 -37.50
C ALA A 15 1.08 11.66 -38.58
N LEU A 16 0.73 11.73 -39.87
CA LEU A 16 1.60 11.38 -41.00
C LEU A 16 2.38 12.56 -41.60
N LEU A 17 2.05 13.81 -41.26
CA LEU A 17 2.72 15.01 -41.78
C LEU A 17 3.92 15.48 -40.95
N VAL A 18 4.35 14.70 -39.95
CA VAL A 18 5.62 14.92 -39.24
C VAL A 18 6.56 13.74 -39.49
N SER A 19 7.19 13.73 -40.66
CA SER A 19 8.40 12.94 -40.94
C SER A 19 8.93 13.29 -42.34
N PRO A 20 10.24 13.13 -42.67
CA PRO A 20 10.85 11.82 -42.49
C PRO A 20 12.38 11.72 -42.32
N VAL A 21 12.79 10.49 -41.99
CA VAL A 21 14.03 9.78 -42.41
C VAL A 21 15.21 9.69 -41.43
N ALA A 22 15.48 8.42 -41.11
CA ALA A 22 16.75 7.78 -40.75
C ALA A 22 17.33 7.93 -39.33
N ILE A 23 17.79 6.77 -38.82
CA ILE A 23 18.53 6.55 -37.57
C ILE A 23 17.66 6.46 -36.29
N GLY A 24 16.62 5.64 -36.34
CA GLY A 24 15.82 5.23 -35.17
C GLY A 24 16.16 3.83 -34.66
N GLY A 25 17.45 3.45 -34.62
CA GLY A 25 17.89 2.12 -34.19
C GLY A 25 18.72 2.09 -32.90
N ILE A 26 19.14 3.24 -32.37
CA ILE A 26 20.12 3.33 -31.27
C ILE A 26 19.68 4.32 -30.16
N TYR A 27 18.61 5.09 -30.35
CA TYR A 27 18.29 6.21 -29.45
C TYR A 27 17.28 5.92 -28.32
N GLY A 28 16.62 4.77 -28.29
CA GLY A 28 15.65 4.43 -27.24
C GLY A 28 16.27 4.08 -25.88
N SER A 29 17.48 3.51 -25.87
CA SER A 29 18.21 3.18 -24.64
C SER A 29 18.82 4.40 -23.94
N ARG A 30 18.99 5.51 -24.68
CA ARG A 30 19.72 6.68 -24.20
C ARG A 30 18.97 7.43 -23.08
N GLN A 31 17.64 7.36 -23.01
CA GLN A 31 16.86 8.08 -21.98
C GLN A 31 16.76 7.39 -20.62
N TYR A 32 16.72 6.05 -20.55
CA TYR A 32 16.58 5.35 -19.26
C TYR A 32 17.88 5.30 -18.48
N GLU A 33 18.99 4.99 -19.16
CA GLU A 33 20.30 4.93 -18.53
C GLU A 33 20.84 6.34 -18.17
N GLU A 34 20.52 7.38 -18.96
CA GLU A 34 20.82 8.77 -18.57
C GLU A 34 20.02 9.20 -17.33
N PHE A 35 18.73 8.84 -17.23
CA PHE A 35 17.92 9.10 -16.03
C PHE A 35 18.48 8.42 -14.77
N LYS A 36 18.94 7.17 -14.88
CA LYS A 36 19.65 6.49 -13.78
C LYS A 36 20.90 7.26 -13.38
N ARG A 37 21.73 7.66 -14.37
CA ARG A 37 22.99 8.37 -14.16
C ARG A 37 22.79 9.71 -13.44
N GLU A 38 21.77 10.50 -13.78
CA GLU A 38 21.48 11.78 -13.11
C GLU A 38 21.14 11.61 -11.62
N LYS A 39 20.38 10.56 -11.29
CA LYS A 39 20.09 10.24 -9.88
C LYS A 39 21.34 9.72 -9.14
N GLU A 40 22.20 8.97 -9.81
CA GLU A 40 23.48 8.51 -9.28
C GLU A 40 24.44 9.69 -8.99
N GLU A 41 24.51 10.71 -9.85
CA GLU A 41 25.39 11.87 -9.67
C GLU A 41 25.09 12.65 -8.37
N LYS A 42 23.82 12.88 -8.03
CA LYS A 42 23.43 13.50 -6.74
C LYS A 42 23.78 12.60 -5.54
N SER A 43 23.58 11.29 -5.67
CA SER A 43 23.93 10.30 -4.66
C SER A 43 25.45 10.26 -4.38
N ASN A 44 26.25 10.44 -5.43
CA ASN A 44 27.71 10.40 -5.37
C ASN A 44 28.30 11.56 -4.56
N MET A 45 27.64 12.72 -4.50
CA MET A 45 28.12 13.85 -3.69
C MET A 45 28.00 13.56 -2.18
N ILE A 46 26.82 13.10 -1.74
CA ILE A 46 26.57 12.72 -0.34
C ILE A 46 27.48 11.56 0.07
N SER A 47 27.63 10.57 -0.82
CA SER A 47 28.50 9.41 -0.57
C SER A 47 29.95 9.84 -0.36
N LYS A 48 30.48 10.74 -1.18
CA LYS A 48 31.86 11.25 -1.03
C LYS A 48 32.07 11.96 0.32
N ASP A 49 31.09 12.73 0.78
CA ASP A 49 31.21 13.44 2.06
C ASP A 49 31.12 12.47 3.26
N LEU A 50 30.26 11.45 3.18
CA LEU A 50 30.20 10.37 4.17
C LEU A 50 31.48 9.53 4.18
N GLU A 51 32.01 9.17 3.00
CA GLU A 51 33.23 8.35 2.88
C GLU A 51 34.51 9.08 3.31
N SER A 52 34.54 10.41 3.15
CA SER A 52 35.64 11.25 3.63
C SER A 52 35.53 11.61 5.11
N ASN A 53 34.58 11.02 5.85
CA ASN A 53 34.26 11.30 7.25
C ASN A 53 33.99 12.79 7.53
N LYS A 54 33.59 13.56 6.52
CA LYS A 54 33.16 14.95 6.71
C LYS A 54 31.82 15.02 7.43
N ILE A 55 31.00 13.99 7.29
CA ILE A 55 29.67 13.86 7.89
C ILE A 55 29.54 12.46 8.49
N ASP A 56 29.11 12.37 9.76
CA ASP A 56 28.70 11.10 10.38
C ASP A 56 27.27 10.75 9.96
N ILE A 57 27.02 9.50 9.56
CA ILE A 57 25.69 9.09 9.06
C ILE A 57 24.59 9.32 10.10
N PHE A 58 24.85 9.10 11.39
CA PHE A 58 23.89 9.29 12.47
C PHE A 58 23.68 10.76 12.85
N ASN A 59 24.56 11.66 12.39
CA ASN A 59 24.32 13.11 12.42
C ASN A 59 23.57 13.60 11.17
N TYR A 60 23.61 12.85 10.07
CA TYR A 60 22.91 13.16 8.83
C TYR A 60 21.46 12.68 8.83
N VAL A 61 21.22 11.45 9.28
CA VAL A 61 19.89 10.86 9.36
C VAL A 61 19.25 11.11 10.74
N ASN A 62 17.93 11.27 10.76
CA ASN A 62 17.17 11.39 11.99
C ASN A 62 16.58 10.02 12.35
N GLU A 63 16.90 9.51 13.54
CA GLU A 63 16.22 8.30 14.04
C GLU A 63 14.73 8.57 14.21
N PHE A 64 13.91 7.61 13.83
CA PHE A 64 12.48 7.61 14.10
C PHE A 64 12.20 7.85 15.61
N LYS A 65 11.40 8.87 15.88
CA LYS A 65 11.00 9.30 17.22
C LYS A 65 9.49 9.46 17.31
N ALA A 66 8.85 8.46 17.89
CA ALA A 66 7.46 8.51 18.30
C ALA A 66 7.29 7.78 19.63
N LEU A 67 6.10 7.91 20.22
CA LEU A 67 5.76 7.17 21.42
C LEU A 67 5.65 5.69 21.11
N THR A 68 6.23 4.85 21.95
CA THR A 68 5.98 3.41 21.94
C THR A 68 4.48 3.12 22.11
N ARG A 69 4.02 1.97 21.65
CA ARG A 69 2.61 1.55 21.78
C ARG A 69 2.11 1.63 23.23
N ASP A 70 2.93 1.22 24.20
CA ASP A 70 2.58 1.27 25.63
C ASP A 70 2.45 2.70 26.16
N GLN A 71 3.30 3.62 25.70
CA GLN A 71 3.19 5.05 26.02
C GLN A 71 1.94 5.66 25.40
N GLN A 72 1.56 5.25 24.19
CA GLN A 72 0.31 5.67 23.55
C GLN A 72 -0.93 5.14 24.30
N LEU A 73 -0.95 3.87 24.69
CA LEU A 73 -2.00 3.31 25.54
C LEU A 73 -2.07 4.01 26.90
N SER A 74 -0.93 4.43 27.45
CA SER A 74 -0.89 5.21 28.70
C SER A 74 -1.54 6.59 28.52
N ARG A 75 -1.37 7.24 27.37
CA ARG A 75 -2.11 8.48 27.03
C ARG A 75 -3.60 8.21 26.86
N LEU A 76 -3.97 7.11 26.19
CA LEU A 76 -5.37 6.70 26.03
C LEU A 76 -6.05 6.45 27.39
N ASN A 77 -5.35 5.79 28.32
CA ASN A 77 -5.84 5.56 29.67
C ASN A 77 -6.08 6.87 30.45
N LYS A 78 -5.25 7.90 30.22
CA LYS A 78 -5.48 9.23 30.80
C LYS A 78 -6.74 9.86 30.24
N ILE A 79 -6.93 9.84 28.92
CA ILE A 79 -8.15 10.32 28.25
C ILE A 79 -9.39 9.63 28.83
N ASN A 80 -9.35 8.30 28.93
CA ASN A 80 -10.44 7.50 29.50
C ASN A 80 -10.76 7.88 30.95
N LYS A 81 -9.74 8.04 31.81
CA LYS A 81 -9.96 8.42 33.22
C LYS A 81 -10.60 9.79 33.37
N VAL A 82 -10.15 10.78 32.60
CA VAL A 82 -10.74 12.14 32.61
C VAL A 82 -12.21 12.05 32.22
N TYR A 83 -12.54 11.30 31.18
CA TYR A 83 -13.92 11.11 30.73
C TYR A 83 -14.81 10.43 31.77
N GLU A 84 -14.36 9.32 32.35
CA GLU A 84 -15.12 8.58 33.38
C GLU A 84 -15.31 9.40 34.66
N ASN A 85 -14.28 10.15 35.10
CA ASN A 85 -14.38 11.02 36.27
C ASN A 85 -15.42 12.14 36.06
N GLN A 86 -15.44 12.76 34.88
CA GLN A 86 -16.42 13.79 34.56
C GLN A 86 -17.85 13.25 34.46
N LYS A 87 -18.01 11.99 33.99
CA LYS A 87 -19.31 11.32 34.00
C LYS A 87 -19.84 11.05 35.41
N LEU A 88 -18.95 10.82 36.37
CA LEU A 88 -19.30 10.56 37.78
C LEU A 88 -19.50 11.86 38.59
N ASN A 89 -18.74 12.91 38.28
CA ASN A 89 -18.75 14.18 38.99
C ASN A 89 -19.33 15.29 38.09
N GLU A 90 -20.66 15.43 38.04
CA GLU A 90 -21.34 16.52 37.30
C GLU A 90 -20.92 17.95 37.74
N GLN A 91 -20.14 18.09 38.82
CA GLN A 91 -19.85 19.38 39.47
C GLN A 91 -18.36 19.81 39.50
N GLU A 92 -17.37 18.98 39.13
CA GLU A 92 -15.95 19.36 39.19
C GLU A 92 -15.33 19.63 37.81
N LYS A 93 -15.58 20.84 37.29
CA LYS A 93 -15.07 21.40 36.02
C LYS A 93 -13.55 21.72 35.99
N GLN A 94 -12.71 21.04 36.77
CA GLN A 94 -11.30 21.45 36.93
C GLN A 94 -10.28 20.80 35.99
N GLU A 95 -10.55 19.63 35.41
CA GLU A 95 -9.67 19.02 34.41
C GLU A 95 -10.20 19.29 32.99
N GLU A 96 -9.39 19.97 32.16
CA GLU A 96 -9.69 20.22 30.75
C GLU A 96 -9.81 18.86 30.01
N LEU A 97 -10.92 18.64 29.32
CA LEU A 97 -11.12 17.42 28.53
C LEU A 97 -10.00 17.35 27.48
N ILE A 98 -9.19 16.29 27.52
CA ILE A 98 -8.26 15.99 26.42
C ILE A 98 -9.10 15.41 25.28
N GLU A 99 -9.81 16.29 24.58
CA GLU A 99 -10.64 15.94 23.44
C GLU A 99 -9.75 15.75 22.21
N LEU A 100 -9.96 14.64 21.51
CA LEU A 100 -9.40 14.45 20.18
C LEU A 100 -10.29 15.16 19.16
N ASP A 101 -9.67 15.80 18.17
CA ASP A 101 -10.43 16.39 17.07
C ASP A 101 -10.95 15.30 16.13
N LEU A 102 -10.18 14.24 15.92
CA LEU A 102 -10.52 13.17 14.99
C LEU A 102 -10.09 11.79 15.49
N VAL A 103 -11.02 10.84 15.44
CA VAL A 103 -10.74 9.41 15.50
C VAL A 103 -10.87 8.78 14.11
N VAL A 104 -9.86 8.02 13.69
CA VAL A 104 -9.86 7.25 12.44
C VAL A 104 -9.93 5.75 12.75
N ILE A 105 -10.90 5.07 12.16
CA ILE A 105 -11.10 3.62 12.31
C ILE A 105 -10.57 2.90 11.07
N GLY A 106 -9.55 2.07 11.26
CA GLY A 106 -8.87 1.31 10.20
C GLY A 106 -7.48 1.83 9.89
N GLY A 107 -6.49 0.95 9.92
CA GLY A 107 -5.07 1.20 9.69
C GLY A 107 -4.56 0.66 8.34
N GLY A 108 -5.43 0.58 7.34
CA GLY A 108 -5.04 0.45 5.93
C GLY A 108 -4.70 1.82 5.31
N ALA A 109 -4.33 1.82 4.02
CA ALA A 109 -3.75 3.00 3.35
C ALA A 109 -4.64 4.23 3.42
N THR A 110 -5.96 4.03 3.31
CA THR A 110 -6.95 5.11 3.46
C THR A 110 -6.90 5.71 4.86
N GLY A 111 -7.01 4.90 5.91
CA GLY A 111 -7.06 5.40 7.28
C GLY A 111 -5.73 5.98 7.77
N THR A 112 -4.61 5.34 7.45
CA THR A 112 -3.28 5.89 7.79
C THR A 112 -3.02 7.19 7.03
N GLY A 113 -3.48 7.29 5.78
CA GLY A 113 -3.43 8.53 5.00
C GLY A 113 -4.26 9.64 5.64
N VAL A 114 -5.50 9.37 6.03
CA VAL A 114 -6.38 10.33 6.73
C VAL A 114 -5.73 10.80 8.03
N ALA A 115 -5.20 9.88 8.82
CA ALA A 115 -4.55 10.22 10.09
C ALA A 115 -3.30 11.09 9.89
N LEU A 116 -2.46 10.75 8.89
CA LEU A 116 -1.28 11.55 8.55
C LEU A 116 -1.67 12.95 8.10
N ASP A 117 -2.63 13.08 7.18
CA ASP A 117 -3.06 14.37 6.66
C ASP A 117 -3.66 15.24 7.78
N ALA A 118 -4.65 14.73 8.51
CA ALA A 118 -5.28 15.43 9.62
C ALA A 118 -4.28 15.91 10.68
N GLN A 119 -3.37 15.03 11.10
CA GLN A 119 -2.33 15.37 12.09
C GLN A 119 -1.37 16.42 11.53
N SER A 120 -0.97 16.31 10.26
CA SER A 120 -0.10 17.28 9.60
C SER A 120 -0.74 18.67 9.46
N ARG A 121 -2.08 18.74 9.43
CA ARG A 121 -2.83 20.02 9.43
C ARG A 121 -2.98 20.65 10.82
N GLY A 122 -2.64 19.92 11.89
CA GLY A 122 -2.69 20.39 13.27
C GLY A 122 -3.83 19.83 14.13
N MET A 123 -4.60 18.86 13.62
CA MET A 123 -5.64 18.18 14.39
C MET A 123 -5.02 17.24 15.44
N LYS A 124 -5.69 17.04 16.58
CA LYS A 124 -5.38 15.97 17.54
C LYS A 124 -6.01 14.65 17.09
N VAL A 125 -5.21 13.73 16.57
CA VAL A 125 -5.71 12.50 15.94
C VAL A 125 -5.40 11.24 16.75
N ALA A 126 -6.36 10.32 16.80
CA ALA A 126 -6.10 8.91 17.10
C ALA A 126 -6.58 7.99 15.97
N LEU A 127 -5.76 7.01 15.61
CA LEU A 127 -6.07 5.95 14.67
C LEU A 127 -6.07 4.61 15.39
N PHE A 128 -7.14 3.85 15.20
CA PHE A 128 -7.34 2.53 15.80
C PHE A 128 -7.47 1.46 14.70
N GLU A 129 -6.60 0.46 14.76
CA GLU A 129 -6.60 -0.68 13.84
C GLU A 129 -6.84 -1.97 14.62
N LYS A 130 -7.82 -2.77 14.18
CA LYS A 130 -8.24 -4.01 14.84
C LYS A 130 -7.11 -5.05 14.87
N TYR A 131 -6.32 -5.15 13.82
CA TYR A 131 -5.17 -6.05 13.72
C TYR A 131 -3.89 -5.24 13.60
N ASP A 132 -2.95 -5.61 12.74
CA ASP A 132 -1.78 -4.79 12.44
C ASP A 132 -2.03 -3.84 11.27
N PHE A 133 -1.23 -2.77 11.20
CA PHE A 133 -1.26 -1.85 10.07
C PHE A 133 -1.07 -2.63 8.76
N SER A 134 -1.91 -2.34 7.77
CA SER A 134 -1.93 -3.02 6.47
C SER A 134 -2.38 -4.49 6.47
N SER A 135 -2.83 -5.08 7.58
CA SER A 135 -3.25 -6.49 7.64
C SER A 135 -4.39 -6.87 6.65
N GLY A 136 -5.26 -5.91 6.33
CA GLY A 136 -6.36 -6.06 5.38
C GLY A 136 -5.93 -6.02 3.90
N THR A 137 -6.70 -5.33 3.06
CA THR A 137 -6.50 -5.22 1.60
C THR A 137 -5.19 -4.52 1.23
N SER A 138 -4.73 -3.57 2.05
CA SER A 138 -3.56 -2.72 1.75
C SER A 138 -2.21 -3.45 1.69
N SER A 139 -2.15 -4.72 2.08
CA SER A 139 -0.95 -5.59 1.91
C SER A 139 -1.10 -6.65 0.81
N LYS A 140 -2.23 -6.66 0.12
CA LYS A 140 -2.65 -7.71 -0.83
C LYS A 140 -2.95 -7.15 -2.22
N SER A 141 -2.31 -6.03 -2.58
CA SER A 141 -2.47 -5.40 -3.90
C SER A 141 -1.60 -6.11 -4.95
N THR A 142 -1.59 -5.59 -6.18
CA THR A 142 -0.63 -5.99 -7.24
C THR A 142 0.74 -5.33 -7.07
N LYS A 143 0.94 -4.52 -6.01
CA LYS A 143 2.20 -3.84 -5.70
C LYS A 143 2.60 -2.86 -6.81
N LEU A 144 1.59 -2.31 -7.50
CA LEU A 144 1.76 -1.25 -8.51
C LEU A 144 1.08 0.03 -8.06
N ILE A 145 1.78 1.13 -8.28
CA ILE A 145 1.25 2.49 -8.20
C ILE A 145 0.85 2.88 -9.63
N HIS A 146 -0.18 2.22 -10.15
CA HIS A 146 -0.54 2.36 -11.54
C HIS A 146 -1.40 3.60 -11.80
N GLY A 147 -1.16 4.32 -12.90
CA GLY A 147 -2.05 5.40 -13.35
C GLY A 147 -3.24 4.91 -14.19
N GLY A 148 -3.20 3.66 -14.67
CA GLY A 148 -4.36 3.00 -15.26
C GLY A 148 -4.51 3.16 -16.77
N ILE A 149 -3.53 2.67 -17.54
CA ILE A 149 -3.48 2.74 -19.00
C ILE A 149 -4.74 2.18 -19.70
N ARG A 150 -5.42 1.20 -19.11
CA ARG A 150 -6.70 0.67 -19.63
C ARG A 150 -7.86 1.67 -19.50
N TYR A 151 -7.92 2.42 -18.40
CA TYR A 151 -8.90 3.49 -18.26
C TYR A 151 -8.65 4.60 -19.27
N LEU A 152 -7.39 4.83 -19.66
CA LEU A 152 -7.08 5.77 -20.72
C LEU A 152 -7.63 5.30 -22.08
N GLU A 153 -7.50 4.01 -22.41
CA GLU A 153 -8.10 3.45 -23.63
C GLU A 153 -9.62 3.66 -23.63
N SER A 154 -10.32 3.33 -22.54
CA SER A 154 -11.76 3.55 -22.40
C SER A 154 -12.13 5.04 -22.49
N ALA A 155 -11.41 5.92 -21.77
CA ALA A 155 -11.66 7.35 -21.75
C ALA A 155 -11.58 7.98 -23.14
N ILE A 156 -10.57 7.59 -23.93
CA ILE A 156 -10.39 8.10 -25.30
C ILE A 156 -11.46 7.54 -26.23
N MET A 157 -11.72 6.23 -26.16
CA MET A 157 -12.67 5.56 -27.05
C MET A 157 -14.12 6.02 -26.81
N ASN A 158 -14.46 6.32 -25.55
CA ASN A 158 -15.81 6.72 -25.12
C ASN A 158 -15.96 8.23 -24.89
N LEU A 159 -14.90 9.03 -25.08
CA LEU A 159 -14.85 10.46 -24.77
C LEU A 159 -15.26 10.77 -23.31
N ASP A 160 -14.87 9.90 -22.38
CA ASP A 160 -15.20 10.04 -20.96
C ASP A 160 -14.15 10.89 -20.24
N TYR A 161 -14.46 12.18 -20.09
CA TYR A 161 -13.63 13.14 -19.36
C TYR A 161 -13.40 12.75 -17.89
N SER A 162 -14.34 12.03 -17.28
CA SER A 162 -14.22 11.61 -15.89
C SER A 162 -13.17 10.50 -15.74
N GLU A 163 -13.15 9.52 -16.64
CA GLU A 163 -12.09 8.50 -16.66
C GLU A 163 -10.72 9.10 -16.96
N LEU A 164 -10.66 10.11 -17.83
CA LEU A 164 -9.41 10.83 -18.10
C LEU A 164 -8.90 11.60 -16.86
N ALA A 165 -9.80 12.22 -16.09
CA ALA A 165 -9.43 12.90 -14.85
C ALA A 165 -8.84 11.92 -13.82
N LEU A 166 -9.41 10.72 -13.70
CA LEU A 166 -8.91 9.66 -12.83
C LEU A 166 -7.50 9.19 -13.23
N VAL A 167 -7.24 9.06 -14.53
CA VAL A 167 -5.90 8.72 -15.02
C VAL A 167 -4.90 9.81 -14.64
N LYS A 168 -5.24 11.09 -14.86
CA LYS A 168 -4.37 12.23 -14.51
C LYS A 168 -4.11 12.33 -13.01
N GLU A 169 -5.13 12.10 -12.19
CA GLU A 169 -5.00 12.06 -10.73
C GLU A 169 -4.05 10.95 -10.30
N ALA A 170 -4.29 9.71 -10.74
CA ALA A 170 -3.46 8.57 -10.37
C ALA A 170 -2.00 8.73 -10.85
N LEU A 171 -1.81 9.32 -12.03
CA LEU A 171 -0.50 9.69 -12.55
C LEU A 171 0.22 10.73 -11.66
N ARG A 172 -0.47 11.76 -11.18
CA ARG A 172 0.10 12.74 -10.24
C ARG A 172 0.43 12.11 -8.89
N GLU A 173 -0.46 11.29 -8.35
CA GLU A 173 -0.23 10.61 -7.07
C GLU A 173 0.92 9.60 -7.14
N ARG A 174 1.15 8.98 -8.31
CA ARG A 174 2.34 8.16 -8.56
C ARG A 174 3.63 8.96 -8.38
N SER A 175 3.71 10.16 -8.95
CA SER A 175 4.84 11.08 -8.75
C SER A 175 5.02 11.42 -7.27
N ASN A 176 3.93 11.74 -6.57
CA ASN A 176 3.99 12.08 -5.14
C ASN A 176 4.54 10.92 -4.31
N LEU A 177 4.09 9.69 -4.57
CA LEU A 177 4.57 8.48 -3.91
C LEU A 177 6.06 8.20 -4.14
N LEU A 178 6.51 8.32 -5.39
CA LEU A 178 7.93 8.15 -5.77
C LEU A 178 8.85 9.16 -5.07
N ASN A 179 8.35 10.37 -4.82
CA ASN A 179 9.11 11.41 -4.15
C ASN A 179 9.03 11.32 -2.62
N ASN A 180 7.87 10.96 -2.06
CA ASN A 180 7.67 10.87 -0.62
C ASN A 180 8.34 9.64 0.00
N ALA A 181 8.45 8.53 -0.74
CA ALA A 181 9.05 7.29 -0.27
C ALA A 181 9.94 6.64 -1.34
N PRO A 182 11.08 7.29 -1.70
CA PRO A 182 11.95 6.82 -2.78
C PRO A 182 12.68 5.50 -2.48
N HIS A 183 12.71 5.08 -1.23
CA HIS A 183 13.23 3.77 -0.81
C HIS A 183 12.20 2.64 -1.03
N LEU A 184 10.90 2.92 -0.82
CA LEU A 184 9.81 1.95 -0.92
C LEU A 184 9.14 1.90 -2.29
N SER A 185 9.49 2.81 -3.19
CA SER A 185 8.87 2.91 -4.49
C SER A 185 9.86 3.31 -5.57
N ARG A 186 9.65 2.79 -6.77
CA ARG A 186 10.54 3.01 -7.92
C ARG A 186 9.75 2.99 -9.23
N PRO A 187 10.23 3.68 -10.28
CA PRO A 187 9.75 3.45 -11.62
C PRO A 187 10.00 1.99 -12.04
N LEU A 188 9.00 1.36 -12.64
CA LEU A 188 9.08 0.01 -13.19
C LEU A 188 8.78 0.08 -14.70
N PRO A 189 9.75 -0.24 -15.57
CA PRO A 189 9.48 -0.53 -16.98
C PRO A 189 8.60 -1.77 -17.11
N ILE A 190 7.54 -1.68 -17.91
CA ILE A 190 6.59 -2.77 -18.18
C ILE A 190 6.53 -3.00 -19.68
N VAL A 191 6.83 -4.23 -20.10
CA VAL A 191 6.88 -4.64 -21.50
C VAL A 191 5.54 -5.18 -21.96
N ILE A 192 5.01 -4.63 -23.06
CA ILE A 192 3.80 -5.09 -23.75
C ILE A 192 4.24 -5.75 -25.08
N PRO A 193 4.08 -7.08 -25.23
CA PRO A 193 4.45 -7.77 -26.46
C PRO A 193 3.44 -7.52 -27.58
N ALA A 194 3.92 -7.37 -28.82
CA ALA A 194 3.07 -7.24 -30.02
C ALA A 194 3.27 -8.44 -30.95
N TYR A 195 2.19 -9.20 -31.17
CA TYR A 195 2.17 -10.39 -32.04
C TYR A 195 1.46 -10.15 -33.38
N SER A 196 0.82 -8.99 -33.56
CA SER A 196 0.24 -8.57 -34.83
C SER A 196 0.72 -7.16 -35.22
N TYR A 197 0.74 -6.87 -36.52
CA TYR A 197 1.19 -5.57 -37.02
C TYR A 197 0.30 -4.41 -36.55
N ILE A 198 -0.97 -4.67 -36.19
CA ILE A 198 -1.88 -3.65 -35.67
C ILE A 198 -1.66 -3.37 -34.18
N ASP A 199 -1.14 -4.34 -33.43
CA ASP A 199 -0.81 -4.18 -32.01
C ASP A 199 0.29 -3.14 -31.80
N ILE A 200 1.28 -3.09 -32.69
CA ILE A 200 2.42 -2.18 -32.58
C ILE A 200 1.97 -0.70 -32.54
N PRO A 201 1.28 -0.15 -33.57
CA PRO A 201 0.81 1.23 -33.52
C PRO A 201 -0.23 1.44 -32.43
N LYS A 202 -1.10 0.46 -32.15
CA LYS A 202 -2.11 0.56 -31.08
C LYS A 202 -1.45 0.79 -29.72
N PHE A 203 -0.54 -0.08 -29.32
CA PHE A 203 0.14 0.00 -28.03
C PHE A 203 1.07 1.21 -27.96
N TRP A 204 1.77 1.52 -29.06
CA TRP A 204 2.64 2.70 -29.13
C TRP A 204 1.87 4.00 -28.87
N ILE A 205 0.76 4.21 -29.59
CA ILE A 205 -0.07 5.40 -29.44
C ILE A 205 -0.67 5.45 -28.03
N GLY A 206 -1.19 4.32 -27.51
CA GLY A 206 -1.74 4.25 -26.16
C GLY A 206 -0.73 4.64 -25.09
N CYS A 207 0.49 4.12 -25.16
CA CYS A 207 1.57 4.45 -24.22
C CYS A 207 2.05 5.90 -24.40
N LYS A 208 2.10 6.43 -25.62
CA LYS A 208 2.45 7.84 -25.85
C LYS A 208 1.39 8.82 -25.34
N LEU A 209 0.11 8.48 -25.45
CA LEU A 209 -0.95 9.26 -24.82
C LEU A 209 -0.85 9.19 -23.29
N TYR A 210 -0.47 8.03 -22.76
CA TYR A 210 -0.23 7.86 -21.33
C TYR A 210 0.93 8.74 -20.83
N ASP A 211 2.05 8.77 -21.57
CA ASP A 211 3.17 9.69 -21.33
C ASP A 211 2.71 11.17 -21.43
N LEU A 212 1.90 11.51 -22.43
CA LEU A 212 1.43 12.88 -22.67
C LEU A 212 0.55 13.42 -21.52
N PHE A 213 -0.27 12.56 -20.92
CA PHE A 213 -1.12 12.95 -19.79
C PHE A 213 -0.38 12.97 -18.44
N TYR A 214 0.89 12.55 -18.43
CA TYR A 214 1.77 12.69 -17.29
C TYR A 214 2.48 14.05 -17.34
N PRO A 215 2.23 14.97 -16.38
CA PRO A 215 2.76 16.33 -16.46
C PRO A 215 4.23 16.45 -16.01
N PHE A 216 4.84 15.37 -15.52
CA PHE A 216 6.17 15.37 -14.91
C PHE A 216 7.18 14.59 -15.77
N HIS A 217 8.47 14.90 -15.60
CA HIS A 217 9.57 14.30 -16.35
C HIS A 217 10.49 13.45 -15.45
N ASP A 218 9.98 13.00 -14.31
CA ASP A 218 10.67 12.20 -13.30
C ASP A 218 10.61 10.69 -13.57
N ILE A 219 10.00 10.28 -14.68
CA ILE A 219 9.96 8.90 -15.18
C ILE A 219 10.31 8.92 -16.67
N PRO A 220 11.07 7.92 -17.19
CA PRO A 220 11.39 7.84 -18.61
C PRO A 220 10.15 7.67 -19.50
N GLN A 221 10.27 8.08 -20.76
CA GLN A 221 9.19 7.94 -21.74
C GLN A 221 9.11 6.53 -22.33
N SER A 222 7.92 6.19 -22.80
CA SER A 222 7.63 4.94 -23.49
C SER A 222 8.43 4.82 -24.78
N HIS A 223 8.97 3.63 -25.08
CA HIS A 223 9.80 3.37 -26.27
C HIS A 223 9.46 2.00 -26.90
N LEU A 224 9.80 1.84 -28.19
CA LEU A 224 9.73 0.54 -28.86
C LEU A 224 10.96 -0.29 -28.51
N GLN A 225 10.76 -1.58 -28.33
CA GLN A 225 11.82 -2.56 -28.10
C GLN A 225 11.78 -3.62 -29.20
N SER A 226 12.96 -3.97 -29.74
CA SER A 226 13.04 -4.95 -30.84
C SER A 226 12.69 -6.36 -30.37
N LYS A 227 12.26 -7.21 -31.30
CA LYS A 227 11.95 -8.62 -31.02
C LYS A 227 13.16 -9.36 -30.42
N GLU A 228 14.37 -9.09 -30.92
CA GLU A 228 15.60 -9.75 -30.47
C GLU A 228 15.90 -9.39 -29.01
N GLN A 229 15.76 -8.10 -28.66
CA GLN A 229 15.97 -7.64 -27.30
C GLN A 229 14.90 -8.21 -26.37
N THR A 230 13.63 -8.21 -26.77
CA THR A 230 12.55 -8.77 -25.95
C THR A 230 12.74 -10.27 -25.71
N TYR A 231 13.09 -11.07 -26.73
CA TYR A 231 13.34 -12.50 -26.49
C TYR A 231 14.56 -12.76 -25.60
N LYS A 232 15.59 -11.90 -25.67
CA LYS A 232 16.75 -11.98 -24.79
C LYS A 232 16.37 -11.74 -23.32
N GLU A 233 15.51 -10.76 -23.07
CA GLU A 233 15.07 -10.39 -21.71
C GLU A 233 13.98 -11.32 -21.18
N PHE A 234 13.09 -11.81 -22.05
CA PHE A 234 11.94 -12.64 -21.71
C PHE A 234 11.97 -13.94 -22.54
N PRO A 235 12.92 -14.86 -22.24
CA PRO A 235 13.09 -16.09 -23.00
C PRO A 235 11.90 -17.05 -22.88
N PHE A 236 11.04 -16.84 -21.87
CA PHE A 236 9.83 -17.64 -21.70
C PHE A 236 8.80 -17.40 -22.80
N LEU A 237 8.90 -16.32 -23.60
CA LEU A 237 7.87 -15.96 -24.56
C LEU A 237 7.73 -16.97 -25.72
N ARG A 238 6.47 -17.17 -26.14
CA ARG A 238 6.14 -17.97 -27.32
C ARG A 238 6.73 -17.36 -28.61
N PRO A 239 6.97 -18.17 -29.67
CA PRO A 239 7.41 -17.65 -30.96
C PRO A 239 6.36 -16.75 -31.63
N GLY A 240 6.80 -15.95 -32.61
CA GLY A 240 5.93 -15.08 -33.42
C GLY A 240 5.84 -13.62 -32.96
N LEU A 241 6.59 -13.21 -31.93
CA LEU A 241 6.72 -11.81 -31.52
C LEU A 241 7.26 -10.95 -32.68
N LEU A 242 6.59 -9.82 -32.95
CA LEU A 242 7.00 -8.86 -33.96
C LEU A 242 7.81 -7.70 -33.38
N SER A 243 7.38 -7.19 -32.22
CA SER A 243 8.00 -6.07 -31.51
C SER A 243 7.45 -5.99 -30.08
N SER A 244 7.88 -5.03 -29.28
CA SER A 244 7.27 -4.72 -27.98
C SER A 244 7.24 -3.21 -27.72
N VAL A 245 6.30 -2.78 -26.89
CA VAL A 245 6.27 -1.41 -26.36
C VAL A 245 6.62 -1.47 -24.88
N VAL A 246 7.57 -0.66 -24.45
CA VAL A 246 7.91 -0.50 -23.04
C VAL A 246 7.30 0.81 -22.58
N TYR A 247 6.49 0.76 -21.53
CA TYR A 247 5.99 1.94 -20.82
C TYR A 247 6.42 1.88 -19.36
N PHE A 248 6.29 2.98 -18.64
CA PHE A 248 6.72 3.06 -17.26
C PHE A 248 5.55 3.30 -16.30
N ASP A 249 5.54 2.53 -15.21
CA ASP A 249 4.64 2.73 -14.09
C ASP A 249 5.39 2.76 -12.75
N GLY A 250 4.68 2.91 -11.63
CA GLY A 250 5.28 2.83 -10.31
C GLY A 250 5.14 1.43 -9.72
N GLN A 251 6.17 0.94 -9.04
CA GLN A 251 6.11 -0.23 -8.18
C GLN A 251 6.43 0.19 -6.74
N HIS A 252 5.83 -0.52 -5.77
CA HIS A 252 6.08 -0.29 -4.35
C HIS A 252 5.94 -1.55 -3.50
N ASN A 253 6.45 -1.49 -2.27
CA ASN A 253 6.08 -2.41 -1.21
C ASN A 253 4.88 -1.86 -0.43
N ASP A 254 3.67 -2.35 -0.74
CA ASP A 254 2.40 -1.82 -0.22
C ASP A 254 2.28 -1.86 1.32
N ALA A 255 2.72 -2.95 1.95
CA ALA A 255 2.67 -3.10 3.40
C ALA A 255 3.70 -2.22 4.11
N ARG A 256 4.97 -2.23 3.66
CA ARG A 256 6.00 -1.34 4.21
C ARG A 256 5.61 0.11 4.05
N MET A 257 5.06 0.50 2.90
CA MET A 257 4.62 1.88 2.69
C MET A 257 3.46 2.27 3.59
N ASN A 258 2.47 1.39 3.79
CA ASN A 258 1.40 1.65 4.75
C ASN A 258 1.91 1.80 6.19
N VAL A 259 2.85 0.95 6.60
CA VAL A 259 3.52 1.07 7.91
C VAL A 259 4.25 2.41 7.99
N ALA A 260 5.02 2.80 6.97
CA ALA A 260 5.71 4.09 6.93
C ALA A 260 4.73 5.27 7.04
N ILE A 261 3.55 5.22 6.41
CA ILE A 261 2.50 6.25 6.57
C ILE A 261 2.02 6.32 8.02
N ALA A 262 1.72 5.17 8.65
CA ALA A 262 1.29 5.12 10.05
C ALA A 262 2.37 5.66 11.01
N LEU A 263 3.63 5.27 10.80
CA LEU A 263 4.76 5.76 11.59
C LEU A 263 4.98 7.25 11.38
N THR A 264 4.85 7.75 10.15
CA THR A 264 4.93 9.19 9.86
C THR A 264 3.83 9.95 10.62
N ALA A 265 2.60 9.43 10.64
CA ALA A 265 1.52 10.03 11.43
C ALA A 265 1.86 10.06 12.93
N ALA A 266 2.44 8.98 13.45
CA ALA A 266 2.91 8.90 14.84
C ALA A 266 4.01 9.93 15.14
N GLN A 267 4.97 10.11 14.24
CA GLN A 267 6.03 11.10 14.36
C GLN A 267 5.50 12.54 14.29
N GLN A 268 4.41 12.77 13.54
CA GLN A 268 3.69 14.05 13.55
C GLN A 268 2.84 14.27 14.82
N GLY A 269 2.73 13.26 15.69
CA GLY A 269 2.08 13.35 17.00
C GLY A 269 0.75 12.62 17.14
N ALA A 270 0.27 11.92 16.10
CA ALA A 270 -0.96 11.13 16.18
C ALA A 270 -0.77 9.91 17.09
N LEU A 271 -1.83 9.52 17.81
CA LEU A 271 -1.88 8.19 18.41
C LEU A 271 -2.21 7.19 17.28
N THR A 272 -1.36 6.20 17.06
CA THR A 272 -1.52 5.16 16.05
C THR A 272 -1.42 3.80 16.73
N LEU A 273 -2.57 3.20 17.00
CA LEU A 273 -2.67 1.99 17.83
C LEU A 273 -3.21 0.83 17.01
N ASN A 274 -2.31 -0.10 16.66
CA ASN A 274 -2.69 -1.42 16.17
C ASN A 274 -3.16 -2.32 17.32
N TYR A 275 -3.86 -3.41 16.98
CA TYR A 275 -4.53 -4.31 17.91
C TYR A 275 -5.49 -3.59 18.88
N THR A 276 -6.10 -2.49 18.43
CA THR A 276 -7.06 -1.69 19.19
C THR A 276 -8.33 -1.56 18.38
N GLU A 277 -9.35 -2.33 18.77
CA GLU A 277 -10.60 -2.47 18.03
C GLU A 277 -11.64 -1.47 18.52
N VAL A 278 -12.24 -0.69 17.62
CA VAL A 278 -13.45 0.05 17.94
C VAL A 278 -14.61 -0.93 18.01
N ILE A 279 -15.27 -0.98 19.17
CA ILE A 279 -16.33 -1.95 19.47
C ILE A 279 -17.70 -1.30 19.66
N ASP A 280 -17.75 0.01 19.89
CA ASP A 280 -19.00 0.76 20.04
C ASP A 280 -18.77 2.27 19.84
N PHE A 281 -19.86 3.03 19.71
CA PHE A 281 -19.86 4.49 19.66
C PHE A 281 -20.41 5.09 20.96
N ILE A 282 -19.79 6.18 21.40
CA ILE A 282 -20.34 7.04 22.46
C ILE A 282 -21.27 8.04 21.76
N LYS A 283 -22.54 8.09 22.18
CA LYS A 283 -23.58 8.93 21.57
C LYS A 283 -24.25 9.80 22.64
N ASP A 284 -24.77 10.96 22.26
CA ASP A 284 -25.52 11.83 23.17
C ASP A 284 -26.77 11.10 23.71
N ASP A 285 -26.93 11.08 25.03
CA ASP A 285 -28.13 10.53 25.69
C ASP A 285 -29.30 11.49 25.51
N ASN A 286 -30.16 11.26 24.52
CA ASN A 286 -31.53 11.74 24.58
C ASN A 286 -32.39 10.69 25.30
N SER A 287 -32.55 10.90 26.60
CA SER A 287 -33.45 10.28 27.58
C SER A 287 -32.93 9.08 28.39
N SER A 288 -32.60 9.40 29.65
CA SER A 288 -33.05 8.62 30.79
C SER A 288 -34.55 8.31 30.67
N THR A 289 -34.94 7.15 31.19
CA THR A 289 -36.30 6.58 31.30
C THR A 289 -36.82 5.80 30.08
N THR A 290 -36.84 4.47 30.27
CA THR A 290 -37.90 3.53 29.88
C THR A 290 -38.95 4.06 28.90
N THR A 291 -39.02 3.42 27.72
CA THR A 291 -40.23 3.12 26.89
C THR A 291 -39.97 3.35 25.40
N THR A 292 -39.86 2.23 24.67
CA THR A 292 -40.21 2.03 23.25
C THR A 292 -39.37 2.73 22.16
N THR A 293 -38.71 1.88 21.37
CA THR A 293 -38.33 2.03 19.96
C THR A 293 -38.97 3.23 19.24
N ASN A 294 -38.15 4.22 18.81
CA ASN A 294 -38.19 4.87 17.48
C ASN A 294 -37.41 6.19 17.36
N ASN A 295 -36.82 6.76 18.43
CA ASN A 295 -36.11 8.06 18.37
C ASN A 295 -34.57 8.01 18.51
N LYS A 296 -33.91 6.87 18.25
CA LYS A 296 -32.43 6.76 18.30
C LYS A 296 -31.70 7.26 17.04
N GLU A 297 -32.40 7.64 15.97
CA GLU A 297 -31.77 7.95 14.67
C GLU A 297 -31.06 9.31 14.60
N ASN A 298 -31.23 10.18 15.61
CA ASN A 298 -30.70 11.55 15.63
C ASN A 298 -29.62 11.82 16.69
N SER A 299 -29.16 10.80 17.44
CA SER A 299 -28.10 11.03 18.42
C SER A 299 -26.73 11.12 17.74
N LYS A 300 -26.00 12.21 18.01
CA LYS A 300 -24.67 12.48 17.45
C LYS A 300 -23.59 11.65 18.16
N ILE A 301 -22.60 11.21 17.40
CA ILE A 301 -21.42 10.53 17.94
C ILE A 301 -20.53 11.56 18.64
N LYS A 302 -20.08 11.24 19.86
CA LYS A 302 -19.16 12.04 20.69
C LYS A 302 -17.86 11.33 21.04
N GLY A 303 -17.69 10.12 20.52
CA GLY A 303 -16.54 9.29 20.84
C GLY A 303 -16.70 7.84 20.41
N VAL A 304 -15.70 7.05 20.74
CA VAL A 304 -15.69 5.60 20.50
C VAL A 304 -15.33 4.85 21.77
N ILE A 305 -15.80 3.61 21.87
CA ILE A 305 -15.31 2.64 22.83
C ILE A 305 -14.36 1.71 22.09
N VAL A 306 -13.12 1.63 22.56
CA VAL A 306 -12.10 0.75 21.99
C VAL A 306 -11.69 -0.36 22.94
N ARG A 307 -11.19 -1.46 22.40
CA ARG A 307 -10.67 -2.61 23.11
C ARG A 307 -9.26 -2.93 22.63
N ASP A 308 -8.29 -2.91 23.54
CA ASP A 308 -6.96 -3.47 23.27
C ASP A 308 -7.08 -4.99 23.20
N ARG A 309 -6.86 -5.58 22.03
CA ARG A 309 -7.02 -7.01 21.80
C ARG A 309 -5.89 -7.84 22.41
N LEU A 310 -4.78 -7.21 22.80
CA LEU A 310 -3.68 -7.89 23.47
C LEU A 310 -3.93 -8.07 24.97
N THR A 311 -4.65 -7.13 25.61
CA THR A 311 -4.89 -7.15 27.06
C THR A 311 -6.36 -7.30 27.46
N GLY A 312 -7.29 -7.13 26.51
CA GLY A 312 -8.73 -7.12 26.74
C GLY A 312 -9.28 -5.82 27.37
N LYS A 313 -8.42 -4.86 27.73
CA LYS A 313 -8.82 -3.60 28.36
C LYS A 313 -9.64 -2.74 27.40
N LYS A 314 -10.65 -2.06 27.94
CA LYS A 314 -11.52 -1.13 27.21
C LYS A 314 -11.23 0.31 27.59
N TYR A 315 -11.41 1.22 26.64
CA TYR A 315 -11.23 2.66 26.82
C TYR A 315 -12.35 3.43 26.12
N SER A 316 -12.95 4.37 26.83
CA SER A 316 -13.83 5.42 26.32
C SER A 316 -12.98 6.57 25.79
N VAL A 317 -13.20 6.95 24.53
CA VAL A 317 -12.38 7.94 23.83
C VAL A 317 -13.29 9.03 23.25
N PRO A 318 -13.48 10.15 23.97
CA PRO A 318 -14.24 11.29 23.44
C PRO A 318 -13.51 11.95 22.28
N CYS A 319 -14.26 12.36 21.26
CA CYS A 319 -13.74 13.08 20.10
C CYS A 319 -14.84 13.87 19.37
N LYS A 320 -14.42 14.87 18.60
CA LYS A 320 -15.33 15.72 17.80
C LYS A 320 -15.87 15.01 16.55
N ALA A 321 -15.01 14.28 15.84
CA ALA A 321 -15.38 13.60 14.61
C ALA A 321 -14.82 12.17 14.54
N VAL A 322 -15.51 11.31 13.80
CA VAL A 322 -15.09 9.93 13.54
C VAL A 322 -15.10 9.61 12.05
N VAL A 323 -13.99 9.08 11.54
CA VAL A 323 -13.86 8.55 10.17
C VAL A 323 -13.80 7.03 10.19
N ASN A 324 -14.70 6.39 9.46
CA ASN A 324 -14.66 4.98 9.12
C ASN A 324 -13.91 4.77 7.79
N ALA A 325 -12.70 4.23 7.88
CA ALA A 325 -11.82 3.89 6.76
C ALA A 325 -11.47 2.40 6.75
N THR A 326 -12.42 1.54 7.12
CA THR A 326 -12.20 0.09 7.32
C THR A 326 -12.30 -0.77 6.05
N GLY A 327 -12.24 -0.14 4.87
CA GLY A 327 -12.16 -0.82 3.58
C GLY A 327 -13.34 -1.79 3.37
N PRO A 328 -13.10 -3.11 3.16
CA PRO A 328 -14.19 -4.07 3.00
C PRO A 328 -15.13 -4.14 4.21
N TYR A 329 -14.65 -3.76 5.40
CA TYR A 329 -15.41 -3.81 6.64
C TYR A 329 -16.22 -2.55 6.93
N SER A 330 -16.25 -1.56 6.02
CA SER A 330 -16.96 -0.30 6.23
C SER A 330 -18.41 -0.48 6.65
N ASP A 331 -19.13 -1.45 6.08
CA ASP A 331 -20.52 -1.74 6.46
C ASP A 331 -20.67 -2.30 7.87
N SER A 332 -19.66 -3.00 8.42
CA SER A 332 -19.71 -3.50 9.79
C SER A 332 -19.68 -2.35 10.79
N ILE A 333 -18.82 -1.36 10.58
CA ILE A 333 -18.75 -0.15 11.40
C ILE A 333 -20.00 0.71 11.22
N ARG A 334 -20.51 0.86 10.00
CA ARG A 334 -21.77 1.59 9.75
C ARG A 334 -22.97 0.95 10.48
N LYS A 335 -23.00 -0.38 10.59
CA LYS A 335 -24.04 -1.10 11.34
C LYS A 335 -23.90 -0.98 12.86
N LEU A 336 -22.68 -0.76 13.38
CA LEU A 336 -22.49 -0.38 14.78
C LEU A 336 -23.13 1.00 15.06
N ASP A 337 -23.07 1.92 14.10
CA ASP A 337 -23.73 3.23 14.21
C ASP A 337 -25.26 3.11 14.04
N ASN A 338 -25.73 2.51 12.94
CA ASN A 338 -27.14 2.28 12.66
C ASN A 338 -27.35 0.86 12.06
N PRO A 339 -27.94 -0.08 12.82
CA PRO A 339 -28.18 -1.45 12.36
C PRO A 339 -29.04 -1.57 11.09
N ASN A 340 -29.89 -0.58 10.81
CA ASN A 340 -30.81 -0.58 9.67
C ASN A 340 -30.18 -0.07 8.37
N THR A 341 -28.89 0.31 8.39
CA THR A 341 -28.24 0.89 7.22
C THR A 341 -28.03 -0.12 6.10
N SER A 342 -28.33 0.29 4.86
CA SER A 342 -28.12 -0.55 3.67
C SER A 342 -26.63 -0.69 3.34
N PRO A 343 -26.15 -1.88 2.91
CA PRO A 343 -24.75 -2.08 2.54
C PRO A 343 -24.32 -1.23 1.35
N ILE A 344 -23.14 -0.59 1.44
CA ILE A 344 -22.55 0.19 0.35
C ILE A 344 -21.33 -0.50 -0.29
N VAL A 345 -20.83 -1.57 0.32
CA VAL A 345 -19.68 -2.35 -0.19
C VAL A 345 -20.18 -3.51 -1.06
N SER A 346 -19.54 -3.69 -2.21
CA SER A 346 -19.59 -4.88 -3.04
C SER A 346 -18.20 -5.52 -3.06
N ALA A 347 -18.01 -6.59 -2.30
CA ALA A 347 -16.71 -7.23 -2.16
C ALA A 347 -16.39 -8.15 -3.35
N SER A 348 -15.13 -8.10 -3.80
CA SER A 348 -14.58 -9.02 -4.81
C SER A 348 -13.21 -9.53 -4.35
N SER A 349 -12.90 -10.80 -4.54
CA SER A 349 -11.58 -11.37 -4.26
C SER A 349 -10.66 -11.25 -5.47
N GLY A 350 -9.41 -10.88 -5.23
CA GLY A 350 -8.32 -10.98 -6.18
C GLY A 350 -7.19 -11.82 -5.64
N VAL A 351 -6.79 -12.83 -6.41
CA VAL A 351 -5.70 -13.74 -6.08
C VAL A 351 -4.43 -13.37 -6.83
N HIS A 352 -3.29 -13.59 -6.18
CA HIS A 352 -1.98 -13.52 -6.79
C HIS A 352 -1.18 -14.75 -6.39
N ILE A 353 -0.21 -15.10 -7.23
CA ILE A 353 0.78 -16.14 -6.95
C ILE A 353 2.19 -15.55 -7.00
N MET A 354 3.09 -16.19 -6.27
CA MET A 354 4.51 -15.93 -6.29
C MET A 354 5.25 -17.11 -6.93
N LEU A 355 6.09 -16.81 -7.90
CA LEU A 355 6.94 -17.75 -8.62
C LEU A 355 8.42 -17.43 -8.37
N PRO A 356 9.36 -18.36 -8.66
CA PRO A 356 10.78 -18.09 -8.63
C PRO A 356 11.16 -16.92 -9.55
N GLY A 357 12.15 -16.12 -9.14
CA GLY A 357 12.52 -14.87 -9.81
C GLY A 357 13.24 -15.01 -11.16
N ASN A 358 13.38 -16.23 -11.69
CA ASN A 358 14.08 -16.49 -12.96
C ASN A 358 13.14 -16.47 -14.19
N LEU A 359 11.83 -16.23 -13.99
CA LEU A 359 10.87 -16.18 -15.10
C LEU A 359 11.00 -14.89 -15.92
N ILE A 360 11.33 -13.77 -15.27
CA ILE A 360 11.46 -12.43 -15.87
C ILE A 360 12.68 -11.69 -15.28
N PRO A 361 13.19 -10.62 -15.93
CA PRO A 361 14.23 -9.77 -15.35
C PRO A 361 13.82 -9.18 -14.00
N SER A 362 14.78 -8.97 -13.10
CA SER A 362 14.53 -8.40 -11.76
C SER A 362 14.08 -6.93 -11.79
N ASP A 363 14.28 -6.23 -12.90
CA ASP A 363 14.03 -4.79 -13.06
C ASP A 363 12.93 -4.46 -14.08
N LYS A 364 12.37 -5.44 -14.79
CA LYS A 364 11.32 -5.22 -15.81
C LYS A 364 10.09 -6.09 -15.57
N GLY A 365 8.93 -5.45 -15.53
CA GLY A 365 7.63 -6.13 -15.56
C GLY A 365 7.20 -6.49 -16.98
N PHE A 366 6.18 -7.33 -17.05
CA PHE A 366 5.57 -7.76 -18.29
C PHE A 366 4.04 -7.71 -18.17
N LEU A 367 3.39 -7.22 -19.22
CA LEU A 367 1.94 -7.09 -19.30
C LEU A 367 1.39 -8.02 -20.37
N ASN A 368 0.55 -8.98 -19.96
CA ASN A 368 -0.33 -9.67 -20.89
C ASN A 368 -1.60 -8.81 -21.09
N PRO A 369 -1.80 -8.23 -22.29
CA PRO A 369 -2.88 -7.29 -22.54
C PRO A 369 -4.26 -7.96 -22.64
N LYS A 370 -4.33 -9.28 -22.83
CA LYS A 370 -5.61 -9.99 -23.01
C LYS A 370 -5.51 -11.48 -22.68
N THR A 371 -6.02 -11.87 -21.52
CA THR A 371 -6.31 -13.28 -21.17
C THR A 371 -7.54 -13.79 -21.92
N LYS A 372 -7.81 -15.11 -21.89
CA LYS A 372 -9.00 -15.74 -22.53
C LYS A 372 -10.33 -15.05 -22.23
N ASP A 373 -10.51 -14.53 -21.02
CA ASP A 373 -11.71 -13.84 -20.56
C ASP A 373 -11.66 -12.31 -20.73
N GLY A 374 -10.64 -11.77 -21.38
CA GLY A 374 -10.50 -10.34 -21.67
C GLY A 374 -9.96 -9.49 -20.50
N ARG A 375 -9.44 -10.13 -19.44
CA ARG A 375 -8.69 -9.48 -18.38
C ARG A 375 -7.23 -9.23 -18.81
N VAL A 376 -6.52 -8.51 -17.94
CA VAL A 376 -5.11 -8.17 -18.09
C VAL A 376 -4.37 -8.88 -16.97
N LEU A 377 -3.22 -9.48 -17.29
CA LEU A 377 -2.38 -10.17 -16.31
C LEU A 377 -1.01 -9.50 -16.23
N PHE A 378 -0.61 -9.11 -15.03
CA PHE A 378 0.71 -8.58 -14.76
C PHE A 378 1.64 -9.68 -14.27
N ILE A 379 2.86 -9.72 -14.81
CA ILE A 379 3.98 -10.56 -14.36
C ILE A 379 5.08 -9.59 -13.96
N LEU A 380 5.35 -9.45 -12.66
CA LEU A 380 6.14 -8.35 -12.10
C LEU A 380 7.28 -8.88 -11.24
N PRO A 381 8.48 -8.30 -11.31
CA PRO A 381 9.53 -8.65 -10.37
C PRO A 381 9.19 -8.04 -9.02
N PHE A 382 9.28 -8.80 -7.92
CA PHE A 382 8.98 -8.28 -6.58
C PHE A 382 9.86 -8.99 -5.56
N GLU A 383 10.72 -8.23 -4.84
CA GLU A 383 11.60 -8.73 -3.76
C GLU A 383 12.38 -10.00 -4.17
N GLY A 384 12.99 -9.98 -5.36
CA GLY A 384 13.79 -11.10 -5.90
C GLY A 384 12.98 -12.29 -6.45
N LYS A 385 11.65 -12.18 -6.51
CA LYS A 385 10.73 -13.20 -7.02
C LYS A 385 9.86 -12.66 -8.16
N THR A 386 8.97 -13.49 -8.71
CA THR A 386 8.02 -13.09 -9.76
C THR A 386 6.58 -13.14 -9.25
N LEU A 387 5.98 -11.97 -9.07
CA LEU A 387 4.58 -11.78 -8.72
C LEU A 387 3.71 -11.88 -9.97
N VAL A 388 2.65 -12.71 -9.92
CA VAL A 388 1.68 -12.81 -11.02
C VAL A 388 0.25 -12.65 -10.53
N GLY A 389 -0.52 -11.83 -11.23
CA GLY A 389 -1.95 -11.67 -10.96
C GLY A 389 -2.67 -10.69 -11.87
N THR A 390 -3.99 -10.60 -11.77
CA THR A 390 -4.82 -11.11 -10.66
C THR A 390 -6.19 -11.61 -11.14
N THR A 391 -6.91 -12.34 -10.28
CA THR A 391 -8.32 -12.71 -10.49
C THR A 391 -9.28 -11.63 -9.99
N ASP A 392 -10.59 -11.81 -10.21
CA ASP A 392 -11.64 -10.87 -9.82
C ASP A 392 -12.99 -11.60 -9.77
N ASP A 393 -13.31 -12.14 -8.60
CA ASP A 393 -14.48 -12.98 -8.36
C ASP A 393 -15.30 -12.44 -7.18
N PRO A 394 -16.65 -12.39 -7.26
CA PRO A 394 -17.47 -12.00 -6.12
C PRO A 394 -17.14 -12.83 -4.87
N SER A 395 -16.96 -12.16 -3.73
CA SER A 395 -16.52 -12.82 -2.50
C SER A 395 -17.28 -12.29 -1.29
N PRO A 396 -17.58 -13.15 -0.29
CA PRO A 396 -17.96 -12.66 1.02
C PRO A 396 -16.80 -11.89 1.66
N ILE A 397 -17.14 -11.01 2.62
CA ILE A 397 -16.15 -10.32 3.44
C ILE A 397 -15.78 -11.27 4.58
N ILE A 398 -14.59 -11.85 4.48
CA ILE A 398 -14.03 -12.77 5.48
C ILE A 398 -12.64 -12.32 5.89
N GLU A 399 -12.27 -12.59 7.14
CA GLU A 399 -10.92 -12.37 7.63
C GLU A 399 -9.98 -13.41 7.01
N ASN A 400 -8.78 -12.98 6.60
CA ASN A 400 -7.77 -13.83 5.94
C ASN A 400 -8.34 -14.75 4.84
N PRO A 401 -8.91 -14.18 3.75
CA PRO A 401 -9.46 -14.97 2.66
C PRO A 401 -8.37 -15.86 2.05
N GLN A 402 -8.72 -17.12 1.81
CA GLN A 402 -7.81 -18.09 1.21
C GLN A 402 -7.94 -18.05 -0.33
N PRO A 403 -6.83 -18.17 -1.07
CA PRO A 403 -6.88 -18.36 -2.51
C PRO A 403 -7.50 -19.72 -2.84
N LEU A 404 -8.33 -19.79 -3.88
CA LEU A 404 -8.89 -21.07 -4.34
C LEU A 404 -7.94 -21.71 -5.37
N GLU A 405 -7.93 -23.04 -5.41
CA GLU A 405 -7.08 -23.80 -6.34
C GLU A 405 -7.35 -23.42 -7.81
N LYS A 406 -8.63 -23.22 -8.16
CA LYS A 406 -9.04 -22.77 -9.50
C LYS A 406 -8.45 -21.42 -9.91
N ASP A 407 -8.18 -20.53 -8.94
CA ASP A 407 -7.66 -19.19 -9.21
C ASP A 407 -6.16 -19.27 -9.52
N VAL A 408 -5.45 -20.14 -8.80
CA VAL A 408 -4.04 -20.44 -9.05
C VAL A 408 -3.87 -21.10 -10.43
N GLU A 409 -4.73 -22.07 -10.76
CA GLU A 409 -4.75 -22.70 -12.08
C GLU A 409 -4.99 -21.69 -13.20
N PHE A 410 -6.01 -20.84 -13.05
CA PHE A 410 -6.32 -19.79 -14.01
C PHE A 410 -5.11 -18.88 -14.28
N ILE A 411 -4.40 -18.46 -13.23
CA ILE A 411 -3.21 -17.61 -13.38
C ILE A 411 -2.10 -18.38 -14.12
N LEU A 412 -1.81 -19.62 -13.74
CA LEU A 412 -0.78 -20.44 -14.40
C LEU A 412 -1.11 -20.69 -15.88
N GLU A 413 -2.35 -21.00 -16.20
CA GLU A 413 -2.81 -21.16 -17.60
C GLU A 413 -2.67 -19.86 -18.39
N SER A 414 -3.01 -18.73 -17.79
CA SER A 414 -2.89 -17.42 -18.44
C SER A 414 -1.43 -17.04 -18.75
N ILE A 415 -0.46 -17.48 -17.94
CA ILE A 415 0.97 -17.31 -18.25
C ILE A 415 1.37 -18.24 -19.41
N LYS A 416 0.92 -19.50 -19.39
CA LYS A 416 1.25 -20.51 -20.41
C LYS A 416 0.84 -20.08 -21.82
N GLU A 417 -0.26 -19.33 -21.96
CA GLU A 417 -0.72 -18.78 -23.26
C GLU A 417 0.30 -17.90 -23.98
N TYR A 418 1.17 -17.26 -23.22
CA TYR A 418 2.24 -16.39 -23.70
C TYR A 418 3.61 -17.06 -23.59
N SER A 419 3.67 -18.27 -23.06
CA SER A 419 4.91 -19.00 -22.84
C SER A 419 5.23 -19.93 -24.02
N ASN A 420 6.53 -20.14 -24.26
CA ASN A 420 7.01 -21.19 -25.13
C ASN A 420 6.58 -22.57 -24.56
N PRO A 421 6.10 -23.51 -25.39
CA PRO A 421 5.72 -24.86 -24.93
C PRO A 421 6.77 -25.61 -24.10
N ASN A 422 8.06 -25.25 -24.22
CA ASN A 422 9.14 -25.85 -23.46
C ASN A 422 9.25 -25.33 -22.01
N VAL A 423 8.54 -24.26 -21.67
CA VAL A 423 8.51 -23.71 -20.31
C VAL A 423 7.50 -24.52 -19.50
N ASN A 424 7.98 -25.38 -18.62
CA ASN A 424 7.12 -26.08 -17.67
C ASN A 424 6.83 -25.17 -16.47
N LEU A 425 5.61 -24.64 -16.43
CA LEU A 425 5.04 -23.95 -15.26
C LEU A 425 3.98 -24.84 -14.62
N ASP A 426 4.17 -25.22 -13.38
CA ASP A 426 3.18 -26.01 -12.65
C ASP A 426 3.06 -25.54 -11.19
N LYS A 427 2.06 -26.08 -10.49
CA LYS A 427 1.75 -25.70 -9.10
C LYS A 427 2.91 -25.95 -8.14
N SER A 428 3.82 -26.88 -8.43
CA SER A 428 4.96 -27.17 -7.55
C SER A 428 5.95 -26.00 -7.47
N GLN A 429 5.93 -25.11 -8.47
CA GLN A 429 6.77 -23.90 -8.50
C GLN A 429 6.12 -22.71 -7.78
N VAL A 430 4.85 -22.78 -7.37
CA VAL A 430 4.22 -21.71 -6.62
C VAL A 430 4.80 -21.67 -5.20
N LEU A 431 5.53 -20.60 -4.91
CA LEU A 431 6.20 -20.38 -3.63
C LEU A 431 5.22 -19.88 -2.55
N ALA A 432 4.27 -19.05 -2.96
CA ALA A 432 3.20 -18.52 -2.12
C ALA A 432 2.02 -18.07 -2.99
N CYS A 433 0.83 -17.97 -2.41
CA CYS A 433 -0.32 -17.34 -3.04
C CYS A 433 -1.25 -16.76 -1.99
N TRP A 434 -1.95 -15.67 -2.30
CA TRP A 434 -2.86 -15.04 -1.35
C TRP A 434 -4.10 -14.48 -2.05
N SER A 435 -5.15 -14.25 -1.27
CA SER A 435 -6.35 -13.56 -1.73
C SER A 435 -6.53 -12.24 -1.00
N GLY A 436 -6.93 -11.19 -1.72
CA GLY A 436 -7.29 -9.89 -1.15
C GLY A 436 -8.72 -9.49 -1.51
N ILE A 437 -9.44 -8.84 -0.58
CA ILE A 437 -10.81 -8.37 -0.84
C ILE A 437 -10.80 -6.91 -1.26
N ARG A 438 -11.33 -6.62 -2.44
CA ARG A 438 -11.51 -5.26 -2.98
C ARG A 438 -12.80 -4.65 -2.44
N PRO A 439 -12.76 -3.45 -1.82
CA PRO A 439 -13.95 -2.77 -1.33
C PRO A 439 -14.61 -1.92 -2.43
N LEU A 440 -15.30 -2.56 -3.39
CA LEU A 440 -15.95 -1.82 -4.47
C LEU A 440 -17.21 -1.10 -3.95
N VAL A 441 -17.50 0.08 -4.49
CA VAL A 441 -18.67 0.88 -4.08
C VAL A 441 -19.91 0.43 -4.87
N LYS A 442 -21.01 0.11 -4.17
CA LYS A 442 -22.32 -0.07 -4.82
C LYS A 442 -22.87 1.27 -5.28
N GLN A 443 -23.23 1.37 -6.55
CA GLN A 443 -23.99 2.51 -7.06
C GLN A 443 -25.45 2.37 -6.61
N THR A 444 -25.78 2.91 -5.44
CA THR A 444 -27.16 3.05 -4.98
C THR A 444 -27.69 4.39 -5.43
N GLY A 445 -28.81 4.42 -6.15
CA GLY A 445 -29.45 5.66 -6.58
C GLY A 445 -29.94 6.48 -5.39
N VAL A 446 -29.53 7.75 -5.36
CA VAL A 446 -30.15 8.87 -4.60
C VAL A 446 -29.99 8.83 -3.06
N ASP A 447 -28.82 9.24 -2.56
CA ASP A 447 -28.68 9.85 -1.22
C ASP A 447 -28.26 11.32 -1.40
N LYS A 448 -29.03 12.27 -0.83
CA LYS A 448 -28.94 13.72 -1.12
C LYS A 448 -27.67 14.43 -0.61
N THR A 449 -26.75 13.75 0.07
CA THR A 449 -25.50 14.34 0.63
C THR A 449 -24.21 13.64 0.17
N SER A 450 -24.27 12.72 -0.80
CA SER A 450 -23.07 12.02 -1.26
C SER A 450 -22.24 12.89 -2.22
N GLN A 451 -21.04 13.29 -1.82
CA GLN A 451 -19.99 13.66 -2.77
C GLN A 451 -19.42 12.36 -3.34
N ILE A 452 -19.87 11.98 -4.53
CA ILE A 452 -19.34 10.83 -5.25
C ILE A 452 -18.24 11.35 -6.18
N ASN A 453 -16.98 11.24 -5.76
CA ASN A 453 -15.91 11.16 -6.72
C ASN A 453 -15.93 9.72 -7.27
N ARG A 454 -15.93 9.49 -8.60
CA ARG A 454 -16.18 8.13 -9.13
C ARG A 454 -15.11 7.09 -8.72
N SER A 455 -13.93 7.52 -8.23
CA SER A 455 -12.94 6.62 -7.66
C SER A 455 -13.31 6.13 -6.25
N HIS A 456 -13.85 7.00 -5.40
CA HIS A 456 -14.12 6.73 -3.99
C HIS A 456 -15.33 7.55 -3.49
N SER A 457 -16.12 6.99 -2.58
CA SER A 457 -17.30 7.65 -2.01
C SER A 457 -17.04 8.05 -0.57
N ILE A 458 -17.31 9.33 -0.26
CA ILE A 458 -17.37 9.84 1.10
C ILE A 458 -18.85 10.08 1.44
N ARG A 459 -19.32 9.52 2.56
CA ARG A 459 -20.70 9.65 3.03
C ARG A 459 -20.71 9.96 4.53
N GLU A 460 -21.56 10.88 4.95
CA GLU A 460 -21.80 11.16 6.36
C GLU A 460 -23.17 10.62 6.79
N SER A 461 -23.24 9.94 7.94
CA SER A 461 -24.50 9.50 8.53
C SER A 461 -25.20 10.62 9.30
N SER A 462 -26.47 10.43 9.67
CA SER A 462 -27.21 11.39 10.52
C SER A 462 -26.53 11.65 11.86
N SER A 463 -25.82 10.65 12.40
CA SER A 463 -25.08 10.74 13.67
C SER A 463 -23.71 11.40 13.54
N GLY A 464 -23.26 11.74 12.32
CA GLY A 464 -21.98 12.39 12.04
C GLY A 464 -20.82 11.43 11.71
N LEU A 465 -21.08 10.13 11.51
CA LEU A 465 -20.03 9.20 11.08
C LEU A 465 -19.66 9.45 9.62
N VAL A 466 -18.43 9.87 9.35
CA VAL A 466 -17.90 10.00 7.99
C VAL A 466 -17.32 8.66 7.55
N THR A 467 -17.86 8.06 6.49
CA THR A 467 -17.34 6.81 5.90
C THR A 467 -16.72 7.09 4.54
N ILE A 468 -15.49 6.63 4.35
CA ILE A 468 -14.84 6.55 3.04
C ILE A 468 -14.74 5.10 2.56
N VAL A 469 -15.14 4.87 1.31
CA VAL A 469 -15.13 3.55 0.67
C VAL A 469 -14.72 3.65 -0.80
N GLY A 470 -14.14 2.58 -1.33
CA GLY A 470 -13.62 2.53 -2.69
C GLY A 470 -12.19 3.06 -2.79
N GLY A 471 -11.85 3.57 -3.96
CA GLY A 471 -10.54 4.10 -4.27
C GLY A 471 -9.52 3.03 -4.66
N LYS A 472 -8.30 3.49 -4.89
CA LYS A 472 -7.14 2.66 -5.20
C LYS A 472 -6.03 2.98 -4.23
N TRP A 473 -5.08 2.05 -4.10
CA TRP A 473 -3.88 2.30 -3.32
C TRP A 473 -3.13 3.52 -3.86
N THR A 474 -3.00 3.67 -5.19
CA THR A 474 -2.37 4.83 -5.85
C THR A 474 -2.92 6.17 -5.40
N THR A 475 -4.23 6.28 -5.14
CA THR A 475 -4.91 7.55 -4.83
C THR A 475 -5.17 7.73 -3.33
N TYR A 476 -4.52 6.97 -2.46
CA TYR A 476 -4.81 7.00 -1.01
C TYR A 476 -4.63 8.42 -0.40
N ARG A 477 -3.67 9.21 -0.90
CA ARG A 477 -3.34 10.53 -0.36
C ARG A 477 -4.34 11.60 -0.81
N SER A 478 -4.75 11.62 -2.08
CA SER A 478 -5.86 12.47 -2.51
C SER A 478 -7.17 12.11 -1.80
N MET A 479 -7.47 10.82 -1.65
CA MET A 479 -8.62 10.35 -0.86
C MET A 479 -8.58 10.81 0.60
N ALA A 480 -7.39 10.78 1.22
CA ALA A 480 -7.19 11.27 2.57
C ALA A 480 -7.47 12.78 2.67
N GLN A 481 -6.94 13.55 1.71
CA GLN A 481 -7.17 14.99 1.61
C GLN A 481 -8.65 15.31 1.50
N ASP A 482 -9.37 14.68 0.56
CA ASP A 482 -10.80 14.88 0.36
C ASP A 482 -11.59 14.54 1.64
N THR A 483 -11.22 13.46 2.33
CA THR A 483 -11.87 13.05 3.59
C THR A 483 -11.65 14.05 4.72
N VAL A 484 -10.42 14.54 4.90
CA VAL A 484 -10.10 15.50 5.96
C VAL A 484 -10.74 16.85 5.66
N ASP A 485 -10.83 17.26 4.39
CA ASP A 485 -11.54 18.48 3.98
C ASP A 485 -13.03 18.41 4.38
N VAL A 486 -13.70 17.29 4.10
CA VAL A 486 -15.09 17.06 4.51
C VAL A 486 -15.24 17.06 6.03
N VAL A 487 -14.38 16.36 6.76
CA VAL A 487 -14.42 16.29 8.23
C VAL A 487 -14.23 17.66 8.86
N ALA A 488 -13.22 18.41 8.41
CA ALA A 488 -12.91 19.73 8.95
C ALA A 488 -14.05 20.71 8.70
N SER A 489 -14.64 20.68 7.49
CA SER A 489 -15.77 21.53 7.12
C SER A 489 -17.03 21.19 7.94
N ASN A 490 -17.39 19.91 8.05
CA ASN A 490 -18.68 19.51 8.64
C ASN A 490 -18.69 19.61 10.18
N ASN A 491 -17.52 19.60 10.81
CA ASN A 491 -17.37 19.65 12.27
C ASN A 491 -16.74 20.97 12.77
N GLU A 492 -16.57 21.96 11.88
CA GLU A 492 -15.98 23.26 12.18
C GLU A 492 -14.61 23.15 12.89
N ILE A 493 -13.80 22.15 12.52
CA ILE A 493 -12.51 21.91 13.15
C ILE A 493 -11.48 22.84 12.52
N PHE A 494 -10.91 23.71 13.34
CA PHE A 494 -9.84 24.61 12.93
C PHE A 494 -8.59 23.82 12.51
N THR A 495 -8.09 24.10 11.30
CA THR A 495 -6.83 23.57 10.79
C THR A 495 -5.87 24.73 10.51
N PRO A 496 -4.78 24.90 11.28
CA PRO A 496 -3.83 25.99 11.08
C PRO A 496 -3.07 25.93 9.75
N ARG A 497 -3.10 24.79 9.04
CA ARG A 497 -2.43 24.56 7.76
C ARG A 497 -3.35 23.82 6.80
N GLY A 498 -3.16 24.04 5.49
CA GLY A 498 -3.74 23.18 4.46
C GLY A 498 -3.02 21.83 4.36
N CYS A 499 -3.49 20.98 3.45
CA CYS A 499 -2.86 19.69 3.15
C CYS A 499 -1.40 19.89 2.66
N ILE A 500 -0.44 19.28 3.35
CA ILE A 500 0.99 19.30 2.99
C ILE A 500 1.51 17.93 2.54
N THR A 501 0.64 16.92 2.45
CA THR A 501 1.05 15.52 2.28
C THR A 501 1.62 15.20 0.90
N SER A 502 1.44 16.06 -0.11
CA SER A 502 2.01 15.88 -1.45
C SER A 502 3.54 16.02 -1.48
N THR A 503 4.13 16.71 -0.51
CA THR A 503 5.57 16.95 -0.41
C THR A 503 6.17 16.48 0.93
N LEU A 504 5.38 15.80 1.76
CA LEU A 504 5.81 15.30 3.06
C LEU A 504 6.53 13.96 2.89
N PRO A 505 7.85 13.87 3.14
CA PRO A 505 8.55 12.60 3.09
C PRO A 505 8.01 11.66 4.16
N LEU A 506 7.86 10.38 3.80
CA LEU A 506 7.57 9.34 4.78
C LEU A 506 8.86 8.96 5.51
N ILE A 507 8.72 8.39 6.72
CA ILE A 507 9.85 7.80 7.44
C ILE A 507 10.63 6.85 6.53
N GLY A 508 11.96 6.97 6.54
CA GLY A 508 12.85 6.28 5.60
C GLY A 508 13.19 7.11 4.36
N GLY A 509 12.38 8.10 4.00
CA GLY A 509 12.49 8.83 2.72
C GLY A 509 13.17 10.20 2.80
N GLU A 510 13.33 10.80 3.98
CA GLU A 510 13.78 12.19 4.12
C GLU A 510 15.24 12.39 3.69
N LYS A 511 16.10 11.45 4.09
CA LYS A 511 17.56 11.49 3.85
C LYS A 511 18.05 10.27 3.06
N TYR A 512 17.16 9.64 2.30
CA TYR A 512 17.51 8.50 1.44
C TYR A 512 18.41 8.93 0.27
N PHE A 513 19.36 8.06 -0.09
CA PHE A 513 20.23 8.21 -1.25
C PHE A 513 20.50 6.84 -1.88
N ASN A 514 20.65 6.78 -3.21
CA ASN A 514 20.65 5.53 -3.97
C ASN A 514 21.81 4.58 -3.61
N SER A 515 22.96 5.10 -3.19
CA SER A 515 24.15 4.33 -2.81
C SER A 515 24.17 3.95 -1.33
N LEU A 516 23.03 4.04 -0.62
CA LEU A 516 22.95 3.67 0.79
C LEU A 516 23.31 2.20 1.03
N ASN A 517 22.92 1.28 0.14
CA ASN A 517 23.33 -0.13 0.22
C ASN A 517 24.87 -0.28 0.21
N GLN A 518 25.58 0.41 -0.68
CA GLN A 518 27.05 0.40 -0.74
C GLN A 518 27.66 0.95 0.55
N TYR A 519 27.09 2.03 1.10
CA TYR A 519 27.49 2.57 2.38
C TYR A 519 27.32 1.54 3.51
N LEU A 520 26.20 0.82 3.54
CA LEU A 520 25.91 -0.22 4.54
C LEU A 520 26.89 -1.40 4.45
N VAL A 521 27.20 -1.88 3.24
CA VAL A 521 28.22 -2.93 3.02
C VAL A 521 29.55 -2.49 3.60
N LYS A 522 30.03 -1.29 3.24
CA LYS A 522 31.36 -0.80 3.61
C LYS A 522 31.50 -0.52 5.12
N ASN A 523 30.50 0.10 5.74
CA ASN A 523 30.63 0.62 7.11
C ASN A 523 30.08 -0.32 8.18
N PHE A 524 29.18 -1.24 7.82
CA PHE A 524 28.62 -2.22 8.76
C PHE A 524 29.03 -3.66 8.46
N ASN A 525 29.79 -3.89 7.39
CA ASN A 525 30.25 -5.22 6.94
C ASN A 525 29.07 -6.19 6.70
N LEU A 526 27.99 -5.67 6.11
CA LEU A 526 26.82 -6.47 5.76
C LEU A 526 26.99 -7.11 4.38
N PRO A 527 26.50 -8.34 4.18
CA PRO A 527 26.33 -8.92 2.84
C PRO A 527 25.53 -8.00 1.91
N GLU A 528 25.88 -7.99 0.63
CA GLU A 528 25.30 -7.07 -0.37
C GLU A 528 23.78 -7.16 -0.47
N ASP A 529 23.24 -8.37 -0.48
CA ASP A 529 21.79 -8.61 -0.56
C ASP A 529 21.04 -8.13 0.69
N ILE A 530 21.64 -8.26 1.87
CA ILE A 530 21.10 -7.73 3.13
C ILE A 530 21.15 -6.20 3.10
N ALA A 531 22.26 -5.62 2.67
CA ALA A 531 22.40 -4.16 2.58
C ALA A 531 21.42 -3.54 1.58
N GLU A 532 21.21 -4.16 0.42
CA GLU A 532 20.22 -3.77 -0.57
C GLU A 532 18.80 -3.84 0.00
N HIS A 533 18.45 -4.96 0.65
CA HIS A 533 17.17 -5.13 1.31
C HIS A 533 16.92 -4.05 2.38
N LEU A 534 17.88 -3.81 3.27
CA LEU A 534 17.72 -2.83 4.33
C LEU A 534 17.56 -1.41 3.77
N ALA A 535 18.35 -1.04 2.75
CA ALA A 535 18.25 0.26 2.10
C ALA A 535 16.87 0.47 1.48
N HIS A 536 16.33 -0.52 0.77
CA HIS A 536 15.00 -0.42 0.14
C HIS A 536 13.84 -0.59 1.12
N SER A 537 14.00 -1.32 2.22
CA SER A 537 12.93 -1.52 3.20
C SER A 537 12.83 -0.42 4.26
N TYR A 538 13.97 0.15 4.67
CA TYR A 538 14.04 1.09 5.79
C TYR A 538 14.55 2.48 5.40
N GLY A 539 15.14 2.64 4.20
CA GLY A 539 15.64 3.92 3.73
C GLY A 539 16.64 4.54 4.71
N ASP A 540 16.48 5.82 5.02
CA ASP A 540 17.32 6.53 6.01
C ASP A 540 17.29 5.94 7.44
N GLN A 541 16.40 4.98 7.72
CA GLN A 541 16.40 4.23 8.98
C GLN A 541 17.29 2.96 8.95
N ALA A 542 17.75 2.53 7.77
CA ALA A 542 18.57 1.35 7.59
C ALA A 542 19.88 1.36 8.42
N PRO A 543 20.61 2.49 8.57
CA PRO A 543 21.80 2.54 9.44
C PRO A 543 21.52 2.16 10.90
N PHE A 544 20.32 2.47 11.42
CA PHE A 544 19.95 2.09 12.79
C PHE A 544 19.67 0.59 12.91
N VAL A 545 19.08 -0.03 11.88
CA VAL A 545 18.90 -1.49 11.83
C VAL A 545 20.26 -2.19 11.72
N ALA A 546 21.16 -1.68 10.88
CA ALA A 546 22.51 -2.21 10.72
C ALA A 546 23.35 -2.10 12.01
N LYS A 547 23.25 -0.95 12.70
CA LYS A 547 23.86 -0.76 14.04
C LYS A 547 23.33 -1.78 15.04
N LEU A 548 22.01 -1.95 15.11
CA LEU A 548 21.37 -2.91 15.99
C LEU A 548 21.82 -4.36 15.73
N ALA A 549 22.04 -4.70 14.45
CA ALA A 549 22.55 -6.02 14.04
C ALA A 549 23.97 -6.28 14.56
N ASN A 550 24.85 -5.28 14.49
CA ASN A 550 26.25 -5.40 14.93
C ASN A 550 26.40 -5.40 16.45
N GLU A 551 25.65 -4.55 17.17
CA GLU A 551 25.77 -4.42 18.64
C GLU A 551 25.31 -5.66 19.40
N ASN A 552 24.29 -6.36 18.90
CA ASN A 552 23.68 -7.50 19.60
C ASN A 552 24.01 -8.86 18.98
N GLY A 553 24.85 -8.91 17.94
CA GLY A 553 25.11 -10.14 17.17
C GLY A 553 23.87 -10.68 16.44
N SER A 554 22.87 -9.83 16.20
CA SER A 554 21.60 -10.14 15.52
C SER A 554 21.69 -9.95 14.00
N ASN A 555 22.88 -10.13 13.42
CA ASN A 555 23.14 -10.04 11.98
C ASN A 555 22.88 -11.36 11.24
N LYS A 556 22.43 -12.40 11.94
CA LYS A 556 22.09 -13.69 11.36
C LYS A 556 20.81 -13.59 10.55
N ARG A 557 20.74 -14.36 9.47
CA ARG A 557 19.51 -14.50 8.68
C ARG A 557 18.44 -15.24 9.47
N LEU A 558 17.19 -14.83 9.30
CA LEU A 558 16.03 -15.54 9.81
C LEU A 558 15.95 -16.93 9.15
N VAL A 559 16.11 -16.96 7.82
CA VAL A 559 16.11 -18.17 7.00
C VAL A 559 17.10 -18.05 5.83
N GLU A 560 17.71 -19.15 5.43
CA GLU A 560 18.63 -19.20 4.31
C GLU A 560 17.95 -18.91 2.96
N GLY A 561 18.65 -18.14 2.12
CA GLY A 561 18.18 -17.74 0.78
C GLY A 561 17.36 -16.44 0.77
N TYR A 562 17.18 -15.79 1.92
CA TYR A 562 16.45 -14.52 2.05
C TYR A 562 17.25 -13.50 2.86
N PRO A 563 17.17 -12.20 2.54
CA PRO A 563 17.99 -11.15 3.15
C PRO A 563 17.49 -10.67 4.52
N TYR A 564 16.50 -11.34 5.11
CA TYR A 564 15.92 -10.93 6.38
C TYR A 564 16.77 -11.35 7.57
N ILE A 565 17.05 -10.42 8.48
CA ILE A 565 17.92 -10.63 9.65
C ILE A 565 17.19 -10.52 10.98
N GLU A 566 17.76 -11.11 12.03
CA GLU A 566 17.22 -11.08 13.40
C GLU A 566 17.00 -9.64 13.92
N ALA A 567 17.87 -8.70 13.54
CA ALA A 567 17.76 -7.30 13.93
C ALA A 567 16.46 -6.63 13.45
N GLU A 568 15.90 -7.04 12.30
CA GLU A 568 14.63 -6.50 11.80
C GLU A 568 13.44 -6.88 12.69
N VAL A 569 13.50 -8.05 13.35
CA VAL A 569 12.48 -8.48 14.33
C VAL A 569 12.50 -7.54 15.53
N VAL A 570 13.71 -7.28 16.06
CA VAL A 570 13.92 -6.39 17.20
C VAL A 570 13.50 -4.96 16.85
N TYR A 571 13.90 -4.47 15.67
CA TYR A 571 13.52 -3.15 15.18
C TYR A 571 12.01 -3.04 14.98
N GLY A 572 11.38 -4.05 14.37
CA GLY A 572 9.94 -4.11 14.14
C GLY A 572 9.13 -3.96 15.43
N ILE A 573 9.56 -4.60 16.52
CA ILE A 573 8.93 -4.46 17.84
C ILE A 573 9.16 -3.05 18.42
N LYS A 574 10.42 -2.60 18.44
CA LYS A 574 10.80 -1.36 19.15
C LYS A 574 10.33 -0.09 18.46
N LYS A 575 10.27 -0.10 17.13
CA LYS A 575 10.11 1.11 16.30
C LYS A 575 8.91 1.04 15.36
N GLU A 576 8.42 -0.14 15.01
CA GLU A 576 7.36 -0.31 14.00
C GLU A 576 6.09 -0.95 14.55
N TYR A 577 5.93 -0.98 15.88
CA TYR A 577 4.76 -1.46 16.61
C TYR A 577 4.37 -2.93 16.34
N ALA A 578 5.31 -3.78 15.89
CA ALA A 578 5.04 -5.20 15.72
C ALA A 578 4.72 -5.85 17.08
N CYS A 579 3.57 -6.52 17.15
CA CYS A 579 3.02 -7.16 18.35
C CYS A 579 2.88 -8.67 18.20
N THR A 580 2.87 -9.20 16.97
CA THR A 580 2.70 -10.63 16.65
C THR A 580 3.75 -11.10 15.64
N ALA A 581 4.03 -12.39 15.60
CA ALA A 581 4.95 -12.96 14.62
C ALA A 581 4.43 -12.76 13.18
N GLU A 582 3.11 -12.76 13.00
CA GLU A 582 2.44 -12.41 11.74
C GLU A 582 2.85 -11.02 11.22
N ASP A 583 3.05 -10.04 12.11
CA ASP A 583 3.46 -8.68 11.74
C ASP A 583 4.82 -8.70 11.05
N ILE A 584 5.73 -9.53 11.56
CA ILE A 584 7.08 -9.68 11.06
C ILE A 584 7.07 -10.44 9.73
N ILE A 585 6.54 -11.66 9.69
CA ILE A 585 6.58 -12.51 8.49
C ILE A 585 5.71 -11.97 7.35
N GLY A 586 4.59 -11.34 7.69
CA GLY A 586 3.60 -10.89 6.73
C GLY A 586 3.84 -9.47 6.24
N ARG A 587 4.27 -8.54 7.10
CA ARG A 587 4.23 -7.10 6.79
C ARG A 587 5.58 -6.39 6.86
N ARG A 588 6.44 -6.73 7.83
CA ARG A 588 7.78 -6.12 7.93
C ARG A 588 8.77 -6.74 6.94
N THR A 589 8.82 -8.08 6.86
CA THR A 589 9.74 -8.81 5.95
C THR A 589 9.07 -9.26 4.65
N ARG A 590 7.74 -9.43 4.63
CA ARG A 590 6.97 -9.99 3.51
C ARG A 590 7.27 -11.46 3.19
N LEU A 591 8.05 -12.17 4.00
CA LEU A 591 8.47 -13.55 3.74
C LEU A 591 7.28 -14.48 3.43
N SER A 592 6.14 -14.34 4.12
CA SER A 592 4.96 -15.17 3.83
C SER A 592 4.33 -14.94 2.45
N PHE A 593 4.56 -13.78 1.83
CA PHE A 593 4.13 -13.46 0.47
C PHE A 593 5.15 -13.90 -0.59
N LEU A 594 6.39 -14.16 -0.18
CA LEU A 594 7.46 -14.53 -1.09
C LEU A 594 7.64 -16.04 -1.16
N ASP A 595 7.53 -16.71 -0.02
CA ASP A 595 7.76 -18.14 0.12
C ASP A 595 7.15 -18.68 1.42
N HIS A 596 6.05 -19.40 1.28
CA HIS A 596 5.30 -20.01 2.37
C HIS A 596 6.20 -20.94 3.20
N ASP A 597 6.91 -21.84 2.55
CA ASP A 597 7.67 -22.90 3.21
C ASP A 597 8.85 -22.30 4.00
N LYS A 598 9.49 -21.27 3.45
CA LYS A 598 10.56 -20.54 4.15
C LYS A 598 10.04 -19.68 5.29
N ALA A 599 8.82 -19.14 5.19
CA ALA A 599 8.17 -18.48 6.31
C ALA A 599 7.88 -19.45 7.46
N GLU A 600 7.46 -20.68 7.17
CA GLU A 600 7.27 -21.72 8.19
C GLU A 600 8.57 -22.08 8.92
N VAL A 601 9.68 -22.18 8.17
CA VAL A 601 11.01 -22.45 8.74
C VAL A 601 11.51 -21.30 9.62
N ALA A 602 11.25 -20.05 9.22
CA ALA A 602 11.67 -18.87 9.98
C ALA A 602 10.86 -18.65 11.28
N LEU A 603 9.62 -19.13 11.31
CA LEU A 603 8.64 -18.80 12.35
C LEU A 603 9.11 -19.10 13.79
N PRO A 604 9.65 -20.29 14.13
CA PRO A 604 10.12 -20.57 15.49
C PRO A 604 11.18 -19.57 15.96
N LYS A 605 12.17 -19.27 15.11
CA LYS A 605 13.24 -18.32 15.43
C LYS A 605 12.70 -16.92 15.67
N ILE A 606 11.74 -16.46 14.86
CA ILE A 606 11.08 -15.16 15.05
C ILE A 606 10.40 -15.11 16.41
N ILE A 607 9.61 -16.12 16.76
CA ILE A 607 8.92 -16.19 18.07
C ILE A 607 9.92 -16.20 19.22
N ASP A 608 11.04 -16.92 19.09
CA ASP A 608 12.09 -16.97 20.10
C ASP A 608 12.75 -15.60 20.35
N ILE A 609 12.91 -14.77 19.32
CA ILE A 609 13.42 -13.40 19.44
C ILE A 609 12.36 -12.48 20.05
N MET A 610 11.10 -12.62 19.65
CA MET A 610 10.00 -11.77 20.11
C MET A 610 9.66 -12.02 21.58
N ALA A 611 9.69 -13.28 22.02
CA ALA A 611 9.25 -13.70 23.35
C ALA A 611 9.88 -12.92 24.51
N PRO A 612 11.22 -12.76 24.63
CA PRO A 612 11.82 -11.99 25.71
C PRO A 612 11.49 -10.49 25.63
N LEU A 613 11.37 -9.93 24.42
CA LEU A 613 11.09 -8.51 24.21
C LEU A 613 9.64 -8.15 24.57
N LEU A 614 8.70 -9.05 24.30
CA LEU A 614 7.28 -8.89 24.59
C LEU A 614 6.82 -9.61 25.86
N LYS A 615 7.77 -10.18 26.63
CA LYS A 615 7.54 -10.90 27.89
C LYS A 615 6.55 -12.06 27.75
N TRP A 616 6.65 -12.83 26.68
CA TRP A 616 5.82 -14.02 26.46
C TRP A 616 6.32 -15.20 27.28
N ASP A 617 5.40 -15.87 27.97
CA ASP A 617 5.63 -17.17 28.57
C ASP A 617 5.52 -18.30 27.51
N LYS A 618 5.74 -19.54 27.95
CA LYS A 618 5.66 -20.71 27.06
C LYS A 618 4.28 -20.86 26.41
N ASN A 619 3.21 -20.66 27.17
CA ASN A 619 1.84 -20.80 26.67
C ASN A 619 1.55 -19.77 25.57
N ARG A 620 1.98 -18.52 25.76
CA ARG A 620 1.82 -17.45 24.78
C ARG A 620 2.65 -17.73 23.52
N LYS A 621 3.86 -18.27 23.64
CA LYS A 621 4.65 -18.73 22.48
C LYS A 621 3.95 -19.81 21.67
N ASP A 622 3.38 -20.82 22.35
CA ASP A 622 2.67 -21.92 21.69
C ASP A 622 1.40 -21.43 20.99
N GLU A 623 0.66 -20.51 21.63
CA GLU A 623 -0.50 -19.86 21.03
C GLU A 623 -0.11 -19.02 19.81
N GLU A 624 0.98 -18.25 19.90
CA GLU A 624 1.49 -17.43 18.81
C GLU A 624 1.95 -18.29 17.61
N PHE A 625 2.62 -19.40 17.88
CA PHE A 625 3.02 -20.36 16.87
C PHE A 625 1.79 -20.94 16.14
N LYS A 626 0.77 -21.35 16.90
CA LYS A 626 -0.48 -21.88 16.33
C LYS A 626 -1.19 -20.84 15.45
N LYS A 627 -1.39 -19.62 15.96
CA LYS A 627 -2.04 -18.52 15.22
C LYS A 627 -1.28 -18.18 13.94
N SER A 628 0.05 -18.11 14.02
CA SER A 628 0.90 -17.81 12.86
C SER A 628 0.88 -18.94 11.83
N LYS A 629 0.82 -20.21 12.25
CA LYS A 629 0.63 -21.34 11.33
C LYS A 629 -0.74 -21.30 10.65
N ASP A 630 -1.80 -20.92 11.37
CA ASP A 630 -3.13 -20.77 10.78
C ASP A 630 -3.18 -19.62 9.77
N TYR A 631 -2.46 -18.52 10.02
CA TYR A 631 -2.25 -17.47 9.02
C TYR A 631 -1.49 -17.98 7.79
N LEU A 632 -0.39 -18.72 7.96
CA LEU A 632 0.40 -19.23 6.83
C LEU A 632 -0.37 -20.18 5.92
N LYS A 633 -1.34 -20.94 6.45
CA LYS A 633 -2.28 -21.72 5.62
C LYS A 633 -3.07 -20.86 4.62
N THR A 634 -3.20 -19.56 4.85
CA THR A 634 -3.87 -18.63 3.92
C THR A 634 -2.96 -18.09 2.83
N MET A 635 -1.66 -18.42 2.90
CA MET A 635 -0.60 -17.99 1.98
C MET A 635 -0.17 -19.10 1.01
N THR A 636 -0.95 -20.18 0.93
CA THR A 636 -0.73 -21.34 0.05
C THR A 636 -2.07 -21.89 -0.44
N SER A 637 -2.05 -22.57 -1.58
CA SER A 637 -3.19 -23.34 -2.12
C SER A 637 -2.93 -24.85 -2.05
N LYS A 638 -1.84 -25.26 -1.38
CA LYS A 638 -1.45 -26.66 -1.16
C LYS A 638 -2.19 -27.28 0.02
#